data_AF-A0A1L5YAG4-F1
#
_entry.id   AF-A0A1L5YAG4-F1
#
_cell.length_a   1.000
_cell.length_b   1.000
_cell.length_c   1.000
_cell.angle_alpha   90.00
_cell.angle_beta   90.00
_cell.angle_gamma   90.00
#
_symmetry.space_group_name_H-M   'P 1'
#
loop_
_entity.id
_entity.type
_entity.pdbx_description
1 polymer ?
#
loop_
_entity_poly.entity_id
_entity_poly.type
_entity_poly.pdbx_seq_one_letter_code
_entity_poly.pdbx_strand_id
1 'polypeptide(L)'
;EAAELGKGSFKYAWVLDKLKAERERGITIDIALWKFETPKYYVTVIDAPGHRDFIKNMITGTSQADCAILIIAAGTGEFEAGISKDGQTREHALLAFTLGVKQLIVAINKMDTAKWSEARY
;
A
#
# COMPACT_ATOMS: atom_id res chain seq x y z
N GLU A 1 18.23 15.77 -0.90
CA GLU A 1 18.08 14.29 -0.88
C GLU A 1 17.15 13.71 -1.95
N ALA A 2 15.81 13.68 -1.82
CA ALA A 2 14.95 13.01 -2.82
C ALA A 2 15.02 13.60 -4.24
N ALA A 3 15.25 14.92 -4.36
CA ALA A 3 15.49 15.60 -5.63
C ALA A 3 16.89 15.33 -6.22
N GLU A 4 17.89 15.06 -5.39
CA GLU A 4 19.27 14.77 -5.83
C GLU A 4 19.42 13.32 -6.35
N LEU A 5 18.51 12.43 -5.95
CA LEU A 5 18.48 11.02 -6.40
C LEU A 5 17.57 10.78 -7.61
N GLY A 6 17.08 11.85 -8.28
CA GLY A 6 16.25 11.74 -9.48
C GLY A 6 14.86 11.14 -9.27
N LYS A 7 14.44 10.93 -8.02
CA LYS A 7 13.14 10.34 -7.64
C LYS A 7 12.17 11.40 -7.08
N GLY A 8 12.01 12.50 -7.79
CA GLY A 8 11.16 13.63 -7.36
C GLY A 8 9.69 13.24 -7.11
N SER A 9 9.19 12.21 -7.79
CA SER A 9 7.82 11.69 -7.62
C SER A 9 7.59 10.88 -6.35
N PHE A 10 8.64 10.51 -5.60
CA PHE A 10 8.56 9.63 -4.42
C PHE A 10 8.63 10.38 -3.07
N LYS A 11 8.44 11.71 -3.08
CA LYS A 11 8.61 12.57 -1.88
C LYS A 11 7.86 12.07 -0.64
N TYR A 12 6.69 11.48 -0.81
CA TYR A 12 5.87 10.99 0.31
C TYR A 12 6.24 9.57 0.77
N ALA A 13 6.66 8.68 -0.13
CA ALA A 13 7.12 7.33 0.23
C ALA A 13 8.39 7.40 1.11
N TRP A 14 9.25 8.39 0.85
CA TRP A 14 10.47 8.65 1.63
C TRP A 14 10.24 8.95 3.12
N VAL A 15 9.03 9.35 3.51
CA VAL A 15 8.68 9.58 4.93
C VAL A 15 8.57 8.26 5.69
N LEU A 16 8.16 7.19 4.99
CA LEU A 16 7.95 5.86 5.57
C LEU A 16 9.18 4.95 5.34
N ASP A 17 9.86 5.08 4.20
CA ASP A 17 11.03 4.28 3.85
C ASP A 17 12.27 4.70 4.66
N LYS A 18 12.65 3.87 5.63
CA LYS A 18 13.79 4.12 6.54
C LYS A 18 15.08 3.49 6.04
N LEU A 19 15.03 2.41 5.27
CA LEU A 19 16.23 1.70 4.82
C LEU A 19 16.80 2.33 3.54
N LYS A 20 18.13 2.41 3.45
CA LYS A 20 18.81 2.90 2.23
C LYS A 20 18.45 2.05 0.99
N ALA A 21 18.31 0.74 1.16
CA ALA A 21 17.92 -0.19 0.10
C ALA A 21 16.48 0.04 -0.41
N GLU A 22 15.54 0.45 0.46
CA GLU A 22 14.17 0.79 0.07
C GLU A 22 14.16 2.05 -0.80
N ARG A 23 14.91 3.07 -0.38
CA ARG A 23 15.05 4.34 -1.11
C ARG A 23 15.70 4.15 -2.48
N GLU A 24 16.74 3.33 -2.57
CA GLU A 24 17.43 3.01 -3.82
C GLU A 24 16.54 2.21 -4.77
N ARG A 25 15.80 1.21 -4.28
CA ARG A 25 14.93 0.36 -5.12
C ARG A 25 13.55 0.96 -5.38
N GLY A 26 13.08 1.89 -4.55
CA GLY A 26 11.73 2.47 -4.63
C GLY A 26 10.63 1.48 -4.29
N ILE A 27 10.93 0.47 -3.47
CA ILE A 27 9.98 -0.52 -2.97
C ILE A 27 10.15 -0.65 -1.46
N THR A 28 9.05 -0.72 -0.73
CA THR A 28 9.03 -1.05 0.69
C THR A 28 9.48 -2.50 0.88
N ILE A 29 10.42 -2.74 1.78
CA ILE A 29 11.00 -4.06 2.05
C ILE A 29 10.58 -4.51 3.45
N ASP A 30 10.73 -3.64 4.43
CA ASP A 30 10.36 -3.89 5.82
C ASP A 30 9.12 -3.09 6.22
N ILE A 31 8.49 -3.50 7.31
CA ILE A 31 7.26 -2.88 7.79
C ILE A 31 7.59 -1.55 8.45
N ALA A 32 6.98 -0.46 8.01
CA ALA A 32 7.08 0.82 8.70
C ALA A 32 5.87 1.01 9.63
N LEU A 33 6.15 1.31 10.90
CA LEU A 33 5.14 1.69 11.88
C LEU A 33 5.15 3.20 12.07
N TRP A 34 3.97 3.81 11.90
CA TRP A 34 3.77 5.22 12.17
C TRP A 34 2.56 5.41 13.07
N LYS A 35 2.64 6.33 14.03
CA LYS A 35 1.56 6.54 15.02
C LYS A 35 1.06 7.96 14.92
N PHE A 36 -0.25 8.13 14.96
CA PHE A 36 -0.87 9.43 15.08
C PHE A 36 -2.13 9.36 15.93
N GLU A 37 -2.52 10.53 16.42
CA GLU A 37 -3.66 10.67 17.31
C GLU A 37 -4.72 11.52 16.61
N THR A 38 -5.95 11.04 16.67
CA THR A 38 -7.14 11.82 16.35
C THR A 38 -7.79 12.24 17.67
N PRO A 39 -8.75 13.18 17.68
CA PRO A 39 -9.46 13.56 18.92
C PRO A 39 -10.16 12.40 19.64
N LYS A 40 -10.38 11.26 18.97
CA LYS A 40 -11.13 10.11 19.51
C LYS A 40 -10.33 8.81 19.57
N TYR A 41 -9.30 8.65 18.76
CA TYR A 41 -8.58 7.38 18.59
C TYR A 41 -7.08 7.58 18.43
N TYR A 42 -6.32 6.64 19.00
CA TYR A 42 -4.91 6.44 18.74
C TYR A 42 -4.77 5.44 17.60
N VAL A 43 -4.15 5.85 16.50
CA VAL A 43 -4.04 5.04 15.28
C VAL A 43 -2.58 4.71 15.02
N THR A 44 -2.31 3.43 14.77
CA THR A 44 -1.01 2.97 14.26
C THR A 44 -1.20 2.56 12.80
N VAL A 45 -0.49 3.24 11.90
CA VAL A 45 -0.37 2.89 10.50
C VAL A 45 0.75 1.87 10.35
N ILE A 46 0.44 0.79 9.64
CA ILE A 46 1.38 -0.27 9.27
C ILE A 46 1.52 -0.21 7.77
N ASP A 47 2.66 0.27 7.27
CA ASP A 47 2.96 0.23 5.84
C ASP A 47 3.59 -1.13 5.51
N ALA A 48 2.92 -1.89 4.66
CA ALA A 48 3.27 -3.28 4.35
C ALA A 48 3.78 -3.38 2.90
N PRO A 49 4.79 -4.22 2.64
CA PRO A 49 5.40 -4.30 1.32
C PRO A 49 4.44 -4.90 0.28
N GLY A 50 4.50 -4.32 -0.93
CA GLY A 50 3.68 -4.71 -2.07
C GLY A 50 4.20 -5.92 -2.85
N HIS A 51 5.50 -6.22 -2.79
CA HIS A 51 6.16 -7.20 -3.67
C HIS A 51 6.02 -8.65 -3.15
N ARG A 52 5.84 -9.62 -4.05
CA ARG A 52 5.64 -11.04 -3.72
C ARG A 52 6.74 -11.61 -2.81
N ASP A 53 7.98 -11.23 -3.08
CA ASP A 53 9.14 -11.70 -2.30
C ASP A 53 9.08 -11.30 -0.82
N PHE A 54 8.29 -10.28 -0.46
CA PHE A 54 8.17 -9.75 0.90
C PHE A 54 6.81 -10.05 1.54
N ILE A 55 6.06 -11.01 1.02
CA ILE A 55 4.72 -11.34 1.54
C ILE A 55 4.73 -11.80 3.00
N LYS A 56 5.83 -12.39 3.47
CA LYS A 56 6.02 -12.78 4.88
C LYS A 56 5.99 -11.57 5.82
N ASN A 57 6.55 -10.45 5.36
CA ASN A 57 6.57 -9.20 6.12
C ASN A 57 5.16 -8.60 6.14
N MET A 58 4.46 -8.62 5.00
CA MET A 58 3.05 -8.23 4.93
C MET A 58 2.17 -9.02 5.90
N ILE A 59 2.35 -10.35 6.00
CA ILE A 59 1.61 -11.21 6.94
C ILE A 59 1.85 -10.80 8.39
N THR A 60 3.10 -10.50 8.74
CA THR A 60 3.49 -10.10 10.11
C THR A 60 2.90 -8.74 10.49
N GLY A 61 2.78 -7.81 9.53
CA GLY A 61 2.16 -6.51 9.76
C GLY A 61 0.64 -6.61 9.84
N THR A 62 0.04 -7.35 8.90
CA THR A 62 -1.42 -7.47 8.78
C THR A 62 -2.03 -8.24 9.96
N SER A 63 -1.32 -9.19 10.55
CA SER A 63 -1.79 -9.93 11.74
C SER A 63 -1.97 -9.06 12.99
N GLN A 64 -1.39 -7.85 13.00
CA GLN A 64 -1.51 -6.89 14.10
C GLN A 64 -2.58 -5.83 13.83
N ALA A 65 -3.21 -5.84 12.66
CA ALA A 65 -4.14 -4.81 12.22
C ALA A 65 -5.61 -5.21 12.47
N ASP A 66 -6.41 -4.29 12.99
CA ASP A 66 -7.86 -4.48 13.15
C ASP A 66 -8.64 -4.17 11.86
N CYS A 67 -8.09 -3.26 11.05
CA CYS A 67 -8.65 -2.81 9.76
C CYS A 67 -7.54 -2.66 8.72
N ALA A 68 -7.90 -2.77 7.45
CA ALA A 68 -6.96 -2.59 6.33
C ALA A 68 -7.47 -1.56 5.33
N ILE A 69 -6.52 -0.89 4.67
CA ILE A 69 -6.77 -0.03 3.52
C ILE A 69 -6.21 -0.73 2.29
N LEU A 70 -7.09 -1.07 1.34
CA LEU A 70 -6.71 -1.66 0.07
C LEU A 70 -6.65 -0.55 -0.99
N ILE A 71 -5.44 -0.27 -1.47
CA ILE A 71 -5.21 0.73 -2.51
C ILE A 71 -5.29 0.08 -3.89
N ILE A 72 -6.13 0.62 -4.77
CA ILE A 72 -6.36 0.13 -6.13
C ILE A 72 -5.99 1.23 -7.13
N ALA A 73 -5.21 0.92 -8.16
CA ALA A 73 -4.93 1.89 -9.22
C ALA A 73 -6.10 1.99 -10.21
N ALA A 74 -6.51 3.22 -10.56
CA ALA A 74 -7.56 3.48 -11.54
C ALA A 74 -7.09 3.30 -13.00
N GLY A 75 -5.79 3.32 -13.25
CA GLY A 75 -5.21 3.25 -14.59
C GLY A 75 -5.65 2.00 -15.35
N THR A 76 -5.97 2.15 -16.63
CA THR A 76 -6.27 1.02 -17.53
C THR A 76 -5.03 0.15 -17.70
N GLY A 77 -5.18 -1.15 -17.50
CA GLY A 77 -4.09 -2.13 -17.48
C GLY A 77 -3.54 -2.38 -16.07
N GLU A 78 -3.37 -1.33 -15.24
CA GLU A 78 -2.90 -1.49 -13.86
C GLU A 78 -3.93 -2.19 -12.97
N PHE A 79 -5.20 -1.78 -13.07
CA PHE A 79 -6.30 -2.42 -12.36
C PHE A 79 -6.45 -3.89 -12.74
N GLU A 80 -6.49 -4.15 -14.05
CA GLU A 80 -6.70 -5.48 -14.62
C GLU A 80 -5.55 -6.43 -14.25
N ALA A 81 -4.31 -5.94 -14.23
CA ALA A 81 -3.15 -6.71 -13.75
C ALA A 81 -3.26 -7.03 -12.24
N GLY A 82 -3.67 -6.06 -11.42
CA GLY A 82 -3.82 -6.21 -9.97
C GLY A 82 -4.92 -7.20 -9.55
N ILE A 83 -6.04 -7.25 -10.28
CA ILE A 83 -7.17 -8.14 -9.98
C ILE A 83 -7.09 -9.51 -10.68
N SER A 84 -6.11 -9.69 -11.57
CA SER A 84 -5.89 -10.95 -12.28
C SER A 84 -5.69 -12.14 -11.32
N LYS A 85 -5.72 -13.37 -11.84
CA LYS A 85 -5.54 -14.58 -11.02
C LYS A 85 -4.21 -14.57 -10.24
N ASP A 86 -3.19 -14.00 -10.85
CA ASP A 86 -1.85 -13.83 -10.31
C ASP A 86 -1.62 -12.40 -9.78
N GLY A 87 -2.68 -11.60 -9.65
CA GLY A 87 -2.61 -10.22 -9.22
C GLY A 87 -2.38 -10.08 -7.72
N GLN A 88 -1.46 -9.19 -7.33
CA GLN A 88 -1.07 -9.01 -5.93
C GLN A 88 -2.19 -8.40 -5.09
N THR A 89 -3.04 -7.55 -5.68
CA THR A 89 -4.19 -6.96 -4.98
C THR A 89 -5.15 -8.04 -4.48
N ARG A 90 -5.42 -9.05 -5.31
CA ARG A 90 -6.29 -10.18 -4.94
C ARG A 90 -5.66 -11.03 -3.85
N GLU A 91 -4.36 -11.31 -3.97
CA GLU A 91 -3.60 -12.05 -2.97
C GLU A 91 -3.60 -11.34 -1.61
N HIS A 92 -3.39 -10.02 -1.60
CA HIS A 92 -3.36 -9.20 -0.39
C HIS A 92 -4.73 -9.14 0.29
N ALA A 93 -5.81 -8.97 -0.48
CA ALA A 93 -7.16 -8.99 0.07
C ALA A 93 -7.51 -10.34 0.73
N LEU A 94 -7.10 -11.46 0.09
CA LEU A 94 -7.31 -12.79 0.64
C LEU A 94 -6.52 -13.02 1.93
N LEU A 95 -5.27 -12.57 1.98
CA LEU A 95 -4.42 -12.68 3.16
C LEU A 95 -4.97 -11.85 4.32
N ALA A 96 -5.38 -10.60 4.07
CA ALA A 96 -6.00 -9.76 5.10
C ALA A 96 -7.26 -10.40 5.69
N PHE A 97 -8.12 -10.97 4.85
CA PHE A 97 -9.31 -11.70 5.31
C PHE A 97 -8.95 -12.94 6.14
N THR A 98 -7.97 -13.73 5.69
CA THR A 98 -7.52 -14.95 6.38
C THR A 98 -6.89 -14.63 7.73
N LEU A 99 -6.22 -13.49 7.85
CA LEU A 99 -5.60 -13.00 9.09
C LEU A 99 -6.59 -12.37 10.07
N GLY A 100 -7.87 -12.30 9.71
CA GLY A 100 -8.93 -11.82 10.61
C GLY A 100 -9.23 -10.33 10.50
N VAL A 101 -8.69 -9.63 9.49
CA VAL A 101 -9.03 -8.23 9.21
C VAL A 101 -10.43 -8.18 8.59
N LYS A 102 -11.43 -7.86 9.40
CA LYS A 102 -12.84 -7.85 8.96
C LYS A 102 -13.28 -6.52 8.37
N GLN A 103 -12.61 -5.43 8.72
CA GLN A 103 -12.93 -4.10 8.21
C GLN A 103 -11.93 -3.71 7.12
N LEU A 104 -12.43 -3.52 5.90
CA LEU A 104 -11.62 -3.16 4.74
C LEU A 104 -12.13 -1.85 4.14
N ILE A 105 -11.24 -0.89 3.98
CA ILE A 105 -11.49 0.36 3.26
C ILE A 105 -10.81 0.26 1.91
N VAL A 106 -11.54 0.47 0.81
CA VAL A 106 -10.96 0.48 -0.54
C VAL A 106 -10.72 1.92 -0.97
N ALA A 107 -9.49 2.23 -1.36
CA ALA A 107 -9.09 3.55 -1.84
C ALA A 107 -8.63 3.45 -3.30
N ILE A 108 -9.29 4.19 -4.19
CA ILE A 108 -8.90 4.26 -5.60
C ILE A 108 -7.86 5.36 -5.78
N ASN A 109 -6.68 5.00 -6.26
CA ASN A 109 -5.54 5.87 -6.49
C ASN A 109 -5.32 6.12 -7.99
N LYS A 110 -4.54 7.15 -8.34
CA LYS A 110 -4.25 7.57 -9.72
C LYS A 110 -5.50 7.91 -10.56
N MET A 111 -6.55 8.45 -9.94
CA MET A 111 -7.79 8.82 -10.63
C MET A 111 -7.58 9.91 -11.70
N ASP A 112 -6.50 10.68 -11.61
CA ASP A 112 -6.05 11.62 -12.64
C ASP A 112 -5.79 10.92 -13.99
N THR A 113 -5.28 9.68 -13.97
CA THR A 113 -5.07 8.88 -15.20
C THR A 113 -6.39 8.45 -15.85
N ALA A 114 -7.45 8.33 -15.05
CA ALA A 114 -8.80 8.03 -15.50
C ALA A 114 -9.63 9.30 -15.76
N LYS A 115 -9.02 10.50 -15.73
CA LYS A 115 -9.68 11.80 -15.86
C LYS A 115 -10.87 11.96 -14.90
N TRP A 116 -10.79 11.34 -13.72
CA TRP A 116 -11.86 11.35 -12.74
C TRP A 116 -13.22 10.84 -13.28
N SER A 117 -13.18 9.90 -14.23
CA SER A 117 -14.36 9.31 -14.84
C SER A 117 -15.16 8.48 -13.84
N GLU A 118 -16.43 8.84 -13.62
CA GLU A 118 -17.37 8.10 -12.78
C GLU A 118 -17.59 6.67 -13.28
N ALA A 119 -17.58 6.44 -14.60
CA ALA A 119 -17.76 5.10 -15.16
C ALA A 119 -16.55 4.18 -14.94
N ARG A 120 -15.36 4.73 -14.62
CA ARG A 120 -14.17 3.96 -14.28
C ARG A 120 -14.04 3.70 -12.78
N TYR A 121 -14.66 4.54 -11.95
CA TYR A 121 -14.71 4.40 -10.51
C TYR A 121 -15.63 3.23 -10.12
#